data_AF-A0A0N1L9I4-F1
#
_entry.id   AF-A0A0N1L9I4-F1
#
_cell.length_a   1.000
_cell.length_b   1.000
_cell.length_c   1.000
_cell.angle_alpha   90.00
_cell.angle_beta   90.00
_cell.angle_gamma   90.00
#
_symmetry.space_group_name_H-M   'P 1'
#
loop_
_entity.id
_entity.type
_entity.pdbx_description
1 polymer ?
#
loop_
_entity_poly.entity_id
_entity_poly.type
_entity_poly.pdbx_seq_one_letter_code
_entity_poly.pdbx_strand_id
1 'polypeptide(L)'
;MVVIIRTRAVWLAALATALTSGLPVHAGQPVIISRAPPPAASPAPAAPSPSVDRIARAQANYEALRRGDIAIGDLAPQDLQDIVDLDRALRNGQADTRTPAQVCVDDELRRAGGRPSRLAWRIIELKCREIGGGLSR
;
A
#
# COMPACT_ATOMS: atom_id res chain seq x y z
N MET A 1 42.13 -1.10 16.95
CA MET A 1 41.46 -1.24 18.27
C MET A 1 40.43 -0.13 18.37
N VAL A 2 39.34 -0.38 19.11
CA VAL A 2 38.13 0.44 19.37
C VAL A 2 36.89 0.03 18.58
N VAL A 3 36.12 -0.83 19.25
CA VAL A 3 34.71 -1.14 19.07
C VAL A 3 33.90 0.01 19.69
N ILE A 4 32.83 0.49 19.05
CA ILE A 4 31.80 1.29 19.76
C ILE A 4 30.42 0.69 19.49
N ILE A 5 29.71 0.55 20.60
CA ILE A 5 28.62 -0.37 20.87
C ILE A 5 27.27 0.33 20.65
N ARG A 6 26.31 -0.48 20.21
CA ARG A 6 24.85 -0.26 20.15
C ARG A 6 24.29 0.60 21.30
N THR A 7 23.31 1.43 20.99
CA THR A 7 22.20 1.70 21.93
C THR A 7 20.90 1.96 21.17
N ARG A 8 19.88 1.13 21.47
CA ARG A 8 18.48 1.35 21.09
C ARG A 8 17.89 2.30 22.12
N ALA A 9 17.27 3.40 21.69
CA ALA A 9 16.48 4.25 22.55
C ALA A 9 15.00 3.87 22.42
N VAL A 10 14.48 3.20 23.46
CA VAL A 10 13.06 3.02 23.72
C VAL A 10 12.61 4.27 24.48
N TRP A 11 11.57 4.96 24.00
CA TRP A 11 10.88 5.99 24.76
C TRP A 11 9.40 5.65 24.84
N LEU A 12 9.02 5.03 25.97
CA LEU A 12 7.67 5.06 26.51
C LEU A 12 7.53 6.38 27.27
N ALA A 13 6.49 7.16 26.96
CA ALA A 13 6.04 8.25 27.81
C ALA A 13 4.50 8.25 27.83
N ALA A 14 3.95 7.59 28.83
CA ALA A 14 2.58 7.81 29.29
C ALA A 14 2.58 9.06 30.18
N LEU A 15 1.59 9.95 30.00
CA LEU A 15 1.26 10.93 31.01
C LEU A 15 -0.26 11.17 31.01
N ALA A 16 -0.85 10.73 32.10
CA ALA A 16 -2.22 10.97 32.49
C ALA A 16 -2.35 12.33 33.18
N THR A 17 -3.42 13.06 32.91
CA THR A 17 -3.87 14.21 33.72
C THR A 17 -5.36 14.11 33.99
N ALA A 18 -5.66 13.42 35.11
CA ALA A 18 -6.47 13.87 36.24
C ALA A 18 -7.52 15.00 36.12
N LEU A 19 -8.73 14.64 36.57
CA LEU A 19 -9.67 15.36 37.47
C LEU A 19 -10.49 16.55 36.95
N THR A 20 -11.82 16.40 37.02
CA THR A 20 -12.65 17.20 37.95
C THR A 20 -14.06 16.59 38.12
N SER A 21 -14.53 16.68 39.36
CA SER A 21 -15.68 16.05 40.00
C SER A 21 -17.01 16.79 39.80
N GLY A 22 -18.11 16.04 39.76
CA GLY A 22 -19.47 16.56 39.98
C GLY A 22 -20.47 15.43 40.20
N LEU A 23 -20.87 15.21 41.46
CA LEU A 23 -22.03 14.38 41.83
C LEU A 23 -23.30 15.23 41.68
N PRO A 24 -24.42 14.63 41.25
CA PRO A 24 -25.50 14.51 42.22
C PRO A 24 -26.12 13.10 42.26
N VAL A 25 -26.41 12.67 43.49
CA VAL A 25 -27.15 11.46 43.83
C VAL A 25 -28.62 11.63 43.41
N HIS A 26 -29.16 10.72 42.62
CA HIS A 26 -30.60 10.55 42.42
C HIS A 26 -30.93 9.08 42.66
N ALA A 27 -31.41 8.78 43.86
CA ALA A 27 -32.02 7.49 44.18
C ALA A 27 -33.43 7.45 43.59
N GLY A 28 -33.52 7.21 42.29
CA GLY A 28 -34.76 6.81 41.62
C GLY A 28 -34.77 5.30 41.49
N GLN A 29 -35.74 4.62 42.10
CA GLN A 29 -35.90 3.18 41.92
C GLN A 29 -36.21 2.89 40.44
N PRO A 30 -35.44 2.03 39.75
CA PRO A 30 -35.79 1.63 38.40
C PRO A 30 -36.94 0.63 38.46
N VAL A 31 -38.12 1.06 38.03
CA VAL A 31 -39.18 0.17 37.57
C VAL A 31 -38.63 -0.54 36.34
N ILE A 32 -38.27 -1.83 36.46
CA ILE A 32 -37.88 -2.65 35.32
C ILE A 32 -39.14 -2.98 34.53
N ILE A 33 -39.48 -2.12 33.55
CA ILE A 33 -40.37 -2.51 32.46
C ILE A 33 -39.51 -3.26 31.45
N SER A 34 -39.63 -4.58 31.43
CA SER A 34 -39.07 -5.42 30.35
C SER A 34 -39.77 -5.08 29.03
N ARG A 35 -39.25 -4.08 28.31
CA ARG A 35 -39.56 -3.88 26.89
C ARG A 35 -38.95 -5.06 26.12
N ALA A 36 -39.79 -5.79 25.40
CA ALA A 36 -39.33 -6.71 24.36
C ALA A 36 -38.34 -5.97 23.43
N PRO A 37 -37.23 -6.61 23.02
CA PRO A 37 -36.27 -5.97 22.12
C PRO A 37 -37.00 -5.56 20.83
N PRO A 38 -36.75 -4.35 20.31
CA PRO A 38 -37.30 -3.96 19.01
C PRO A 38 -36.85 -4.98 17.96
N PRO A 39 -37.70 -5.33 16.98
CA PRO A 39 -37.28 -6.18 15.87
C PRO A 39 -36.02 -5.56 15.25
N ALA A 40 -35.00 -6.38 15.04
CA ALA A 40 -33.73 -5.95 14.48
C ALA A 40 -33.99 -5.15 13.19
N ALA A 41 -33.55 -3.90 13.18
CA ALA A 41 -33.58 -3.09 11.98
C ALA A 41 -32.80 -3.85 10.89
N SER A 42 -33.45 -4.09 9.74
CA SER A 42 -32.77 -4.64 8.57
C SER A 42 -31.55 -3.77 8.25
N PRO A 43 -30.37 -4.35 7.97
CA PRO A 43 -29.21 -3.56 7.63
C PRO A 43 -29.53 -2.73 6.38
N ALA A 44 -29.38 -1.41 6.50
CA ALA A 44 -29.47 -0.51 5.37
C ALA A 44 -28.48 -0.98 4.27
N PRO A 45 -28.84 -0.88 2.97
CA PRO A 45 -27.91 -1.20 1.90
C PRO A 45 -26.61 -0.40 2.09
N ALA A 46 -25.47 -1.09 2.11
CA ALA A 46 -24.18 -0.47 2.33
C ALA A 46 -23.97 0.65 1.29
N ALA A 47 -23.66 1.86 1.75
CA ALA A 47 -23.26 2.94 0.85
C ALA A 47 -22.05 2.48 0.01
N PRO A 48 -21.99 2.83 -1.29
CA PRO A 48 -20.87 2.47 -2.15
C PRO A 48 -19.56 2.96 -1.51
N SER A 49 -18.61 2.05 -1.36
CA SER A 49 -17.35 2.35 -0.69
C SER A 49 -16.49 3.20 -1.64
N PRO A 50 -15.99 4.37 -1.22
CA PRO A 50 -15.16 5.22 -2.08
C PRO A 50 -13.86 4.55 -2.55
N SER A 51 -13.49 3.40 -1.98
CA SER A 51 -12.39 2.54 -2.44
C SER A 51 -12.74 1.73 -3.68
N VAL A 52 -13.94 1.16 -3.78
CA VAL A 52 -14.37 0.33 -4.91
C VAL A 52 -14.47 1.19 -6.17
N ASP A 53 -15.04 2.39 -6.04
CA ASP A 53 -15.14 3.33 -7.17
C ASP A 53 -13.77 3.84 -7.63
N ARG A 54 -12.79 3.96 -6.71
CA ARG A 54 -11.42 4.32 -7.06
C ARG A 54 -10.74 3.23 -7.89
N ILE A 55 -10.84 1.97 -7.47
CA ILE A 55 -10.25 0.84 -8.19
C ILE A 55 -10.84 0.72 -9.60
N ALA A 56 -12.17 0.83 -9.72
CA ALA A 56 -12.86 0.76 -11.00
C ALA A 56 -12.41 1.90 -11.95
N ARG A 57 -12.28 3.14 -11.44
CA ARG A 57 -11.74 4.26 -12.22
C ARG A 57 -10.29 4.04 -12.64
N ALA A 58 -9.43 3.58 -11.72
CA ALA A 58 -8.03 3.29 -12.03
C ALA A 58 -7.89 2.23 -13.12
N GLN A 59 -8.72 1.18 -13.08
CA GLN A 59 -8.77 0.15 -14.13
C GLN A 59 -9.17 0.74 -15.49
N ALA A 60 -10.24 1.54 -15.53
CA ALA A 60 -10.70 2.17 -16.77
C ALA A 60 -9.62 3.11 -17.37
N ASN A 61 -8.98 3.93 -16.54
CA ASN A 61 -7.91 4.82 -16.97
C ASN A 61 -6.67 4.05 -17.45
N TYR A 62 -6.30 2.98 -16.76
CA TYR A 62 -5.19 2.11 -17.19
C TYR A 62 -5.46 1.48 -18.57
N GLU A 63 -6.67 0.99 -18.81
CA GLU A 63 -7.03 0.44 -20.10
C GLU A 63 -7.04 1.49 -21.21
N ALA A 64 -7.53 2.70 -20.93
CA ALA A 64 -7.52 3.81 -21.87
C ALA A 64 -6.09 4.24 -22.25
N LEU A 65 -5.17 4.31 -21.27
CA LEU A 65 -3.74 4.52 -21.53
C LEU A 65 -3.16 3.42 -22.44
N ARG A 66 -3.49 2.16 -22.16
CA ARG A 66 -2.98 1.01 -22.93
C ARG A 66 -3.49 0.99 -24.37
N ARG A 67 -4.72 1.44 -24.60
CA ARG A 67 -5.29 1.60 -25.96
C ARG A 67 -4.80 2.86 -26.67
N GLY A 68 -4.22 3.82 -25.94
CA GLY A 68 -3.79 5.11 -26.47
C GLY A 68 -4.92 6.15 -26.57
N ASP A 69 -6.04 5.91 -25.90
CA ASP A 69 -7.21 6.81 -25.91
C ASP A 69 -6.98 8.09 -25.09
N ILE A 70 -6.10 8.02 -24.09
CA ILE A 70 -5.68 9.14 -23.23
C ILE A 70 -4.16 9.10 -23.06
N ALA A 71 -3.52 10.27 -22.85
CA ALA A 71 -2.11 10.35 -22.52
C ALA A 71 -1.90 10.51 -21.00
N ILE A 72 -0.70 10.15 -20.52
CA ILE A 72 -0.31 10.30 -19.11
C ILE A 72 -0.45 11.77 -18.65
N GLY A 73 -0.15 12.73 -19.54
CA GLY A 73 -0.25 14.16 -19.25
C GLY A 73 -1.68 14.68 -19.07
N ASP A 74 -2.69 13.92 -19.50
CA ASP A 74 -4.10 14.28 -19.41
C ASP A 74 -4.76 13.76 -18.12
N LEU A 75 -4.04 12.94 -17.34
CA LEU A 75 -4.53 12.37 -16.09
C LEU A 75 -4.32 13.32 -14.92
N ALA A 76 -5.28 13.34 -13.99
CA ALA A 76 -5.07 14.02 -12.72
C ALA A 76 -3.96 13.32 -11.91
N PRO A 77 -3.20 14.05 -11.07
CA PRO A 77 -2.16 13.45 -10.24
C PRO A 77 -2.66 12.30 -9.36
N GLN A 78 -3.91 12.40 -8.87
CA GLN A 78 -4.53 11.34 -8.08
C GLN A 78 -4.80 10.09 -8.91
N ASP A 79 -5.27 10.23 -10.15
CA ASP A 79 -5.55 9.08 -11.03
C ASP A 79 -4.27 8.35 -11.40
N LEU A 80 -3.17 9.08 -11.62
CA LEU A 80 -1.85 8.47 -11.83
C LEU A 80 -1.41 7.65 -10.62
N GLN A 81 -1.60 8.17 -9.42
CA GLN A 81 -1.26 7.45 -8.19
C GLN A 81 -2.12 6.19 -8.03
N ASP A 82 -3.43 6.30 -8.27
CA ASP A 82 -4.36 5.17 -8.18
C ASP A 82 -4.01 4.06 -9.20
N ILE A 83 -3.54 4.41 -10.41
CA ILE A 83 -3.05 3.45 -11.42
C ILE A 83 -1.76 2.74 -10.95
N VAL A 84 -0.82 3.47 -10.36
CA VAL A 84 0.41 2.87 -9.81
C VAL A 84 0.09 1.91 -8.67
N ASP A 85 -0.85 2.28 -7.79
CA ASP A 85 -1.28 1.43 -6.69
C ASP A 85 -2.01 0.18 -7.20
N LEU A 86 -2.82 0.32 -8.25
CA LEU A 86 -3.44 -0.81 -8.95
C LEU A 86 -2.40 -1.77 -9.56
N ASP A 87 -1.41 -1.26 -10.31
CA ASP A 87 -0.34 -2.09 -10.90
C ASP A 87 0.45 -2.83 -9.82
N ARG A 88 0.78 -2.16 -8.71
CA ARG A 88 1.44 -2.78 -7.56
C ARG A 88 0.57 -3.88 -6.94
N ALA A 89 -0.72 -3.63 -6.74
CA ALA A 89 -1.63 -4.62 -6.16
C ALA A 89 -1.75 -5.87 -7.06
N LEU A 90 -1.83 -5.68 -8.38
CA LEU A 90 -1.88 -6.77 -9.35
C LEU A 90 -0.59 -7.61 -9.33
N ARG A 91 0.57 -6.95 -9.31
CA ARG A 91 1.88 -7.63 -9.25
C ARG A 91 2.10 -8.38 -7.94
N ASN A 92 1.67 -7.81 -6.81
CA ASN A 92 1.81 -8.45 -5.51
C ASN A 92 0.95 -9.73 -5.38
N GLY A 93 -0.11 -9.86 -6.18
CA GLY A 93 -0.96 -11.05 -6.22
C GLY A 93 -0.50 -12.13 -7.20
N GLN A 94 0.52 -11.85 -8.03
CA GLN A 94 1.05 -12.78 -9.03
C GLN A 94 2.39 -13.34 -8.56
N ALA A 95 2.61 -14.64 -8.76
CA ALA A 95 3.95 -15.22 -8.63
C ALA A 95 4.89 -14.49 -9.60
N ASP A 96 6.06 -14.07 -9.13
CA ASP A 96 7.03 -13.37 -9.97
C ASP A 96 7.47 -14.29 -11.12
N THR A 97 7.03 -13.97 -12.34
CA THR A 97 7.35 -14.73 -13.55
C THR A 97 8.67 -14.29 -14.18
N ARG A 98 9.33 -13.28 -13.61
CA ARG A 98 10.59 -12.76 -14.14
C ARG A 98 11.71 -13.77 -13.97
N THR A 99 12.57 -13.88 -14.97
CA THR A 99 13.76 -14.71 -14.88
C THR A 99 14.77 -14.09 -13.90
N PRO A 100 15.69 -14.89 -13.31
CA PRO A 100 16.74 -14.36 -12.44
C PRO A 100 17.56 -13.22 -13.08
N ALA A 101 17.76 -13.29 -14.41
CA ALA A 101 18.42 -12.23 -15.16
C ALA A 101 17.60 -10.93 -15.20
N GLN A 102 16.27 -11.03 -15.38
CA GLN A 102 15.37 -9.87 -15.38
C GLN A 102 15.32 -9.21 -13.99
N VAL A 103 15.26 -10.01 -12.92
CA VAL A 103 15.33 -9.49 -11.54
C VAL A 103 16.65 -8.75 -11.30
N CYS A 104 17.78 -9.31 -11.76
CA CYS A 104 19.08 -8.63 -11.68
C CYS A 104 19.07 -7.27 -12.39
N VAL A 105 18.53 -7.20 -13.62
CA VAL A 105 18.47 -5.94 -14.38
C VAL A 105 17.63 -4.91 -13.63
N ASP A 106 16.45 -5.30 -13.13
CA ASP A 106 15.57 -4.42 -12.37
C ASP A 106 16.25 -3.87 -11.11
N ASP A 107 17.01 -4.71 -10.40
CA ASP A 107 17.74 -4.31 -9.19
C ASP A 107 18.90 -3.35 -9.50
N GLU A 108 19.65 -3.59 -10.57
CA GLU A 108 20.74 -2.71 -10.98
C GLU A 108 20.22 -1.37 -11.52
N LEU A 109 19.11 -1.38 -12.27
CA LEU A 109 18.44 -0.15 -12.70
C LEU A 109 17.96 0.66 -11.51
N ARG A 110 17.40 0.00 -10.48
CA ARG A 110 16.98 0.67 -9.24
C ARG A 110 18.17 1.29 -8.51
N ARG A 111 19.29 0.57 -8.42
CA ARG A 111 20.56 1.07 -7.83
C ARG A 111 21.14 2.26 -8.61
N ALA A 112 20.96 2.28 -9.93
CA ALA A 112 21.42 3.35 -10.82
C ALA A 112 20.47 4.56 -10.91
N GLY A 113 19.38 4.60 -10.12
CA GLY A 113 18.40 5.69 -10.16
C GLY A 113 17.47 5.66 -11.38
N GLY A 114 17.30 4.51 -12.02
CA GLY A 114 16.33 4.25 -13.09
C GLY A 114 16.70 4.78 -14.48
N ARG A 115 17.77 5.57 -14.61
CA ARG A 115 18.19 6.18 -15.90
C ARG A 115 19.70 6.07 -16.12
N PRO A 116 20.25 4.85 -16.27
CA PRO A 116 21.68 4.67 -16.52
C PRO A 116 22.10 5.24 -17.88
N SER A 117 23.37 5.68 -17.96
CA SER A 117 23.99 6.02 -19.25
C SER A 117 24.08 4.79 -20.17
N ARG A 118 24.34 4.99 -21.46
CA ARG A 118 24.51 3.86 -22.42
C ARG A 118 25.59 2.86 -21.98
N LEU A 119 26.71 3.36 -21.45
CA LEU A 119 27.78 2.50 -20.94
C LEU A 119 27.33 1.73 -19.70
N ALA A 120 26.67 2.39 -18.75
CA ALA A 120 26.14 1.75 -17.56
C ALA A 120 25.11 0.66 -17.90
N TRP A 121 24.25 0.91 -18.90
CA TRP A 121 23.33 -0.10 -19.44
C TRP A 121 24.06 -1.34 -19.93
N ARG A 122 25.14 -1.17 -20.70
CA ARG A 122 25.92 -2.29 -21.22
C ARG A 122 26.61 -3.09 -20.12
N ILE A 123 27.09 -2.41 -19.09
CA ILE A 123 27.69 -3.06 -17.91
C ILE A 123 26.64 -3.89 -17.15
N ILE A 124 25.45 -3.33 -16.94
CA ILE A 124 24.33 -4.02 -16.27
C ILE A 124 23.92 -5.27 -17.05
N GLU A 125 23.79 -5.15 -18.38
CA GLU A 125 23.47 -6.28 -19.26
C GLU A 125 24.51 -7.39 -19.16
N LEU A 126 25.80 -7.05 -19.20
CA LEU A 126 26.89 -8.01 -19.04
C LEU A 126 26.83 -8.71 -17.67
N LYS A 127 26.64 -7.95 -16.60
CA LYS A 127 26.55 -8.45 -15.22
C LYS A 127 25.39 -9.44 -15.05
N CYS A 128 24.23 -9.11 -15.60
CA CYS A 128 23.02 -9.90 -15.40
C CYS A 128 22.88 -11.10 -16.35
N ARG A 129 23.61 -11.11 -17.48
CA ARG A 129 23.61 -12.23 -18.43
C ARG A 129 24.15 -13.54 -17.82
N GLU A 130 25.18 -13.45 -16.98
CA GLU A 130 25.81 -14.62 -16.37
C GLU A 130 24.88 -15.35 -15.39
N ILE A 131 23.93 -14.63 -14.80
CA ILE A 131 22.94 -15.17 -13.84
C ILE A 131 21.86 -15.99 -14.56
N GLY A 132 21.53 -15.65 -15.82
CA GLY A 132 20.56 -16.40 -16.64
C GLY A 132 21.16 -17.57 -17.42
N GLY A 133 22.49 -17.66 -17.55
CA GLY A 133 23.18 -18.66 -18.36
C GLY A 133 23.51 -19.98 -17.64
N GLY A 134 23.17 -20.12 -16.35
CA GLY A 134 23.57 -21.27 -15.51
C GLY A 134 22.68 -22.52 -15.60
N LEU A 135 21.55 -22.48 -16.31
CA LEU A 135 20.60 -23.60 -16.41
C LEU A 135 20.84 -24.54 -17.61
N SER A 136 22.03 -24.49 -18.21
CA SER A 136 22.46 -25.43 -19.25
C SER A 136 23.81 -26.03 -18.88
N ARG A 137 23.82 -26.94 -17.91
CA ARG A 137 24.90 -27.90 -17.74
C ARG A 137 24.43 -29.14 -17.00
#